data_AF-A0A087SGU4-F1
#
_entry.id   AF-A0A087SGU4-F1
#
_cell.length_a   1.000
_cell.length_b   1.000
_cell.length_c   1.000
_cell.angle_alpha   90.00
_cell.angle_beta   90.00
_cell.angle_gamma   90.00
#
_symmetry.space_group_name_H-M   'P 1'
#
loop_
_entity.id
_entity.type
_entity.pdbx_description
1 polymer ?
#
loop_
_entity_poly.entity_id
_entity_poly.type
_entity_poly.pdbx_seq_one_letter_code
_entity_poly.pdbx_strand_id
1 'polypeptide(L)'
;MALLFLHIQSVLSVSDIHLTVEDGEGVVLASHTILRGATLEDALTLEKGCSLKASFKPVLGSQSTMFLPQQAFLRVDSPSGTATVAVAARPSKAGDALIATAGHSALAAQLAPGPTRLSLVLGDASLPLGLEAVLGTLVLGQPAPGRGYKAPVLGPLPEIQHRHRQPERRANPLAPLTALGGVLALGAAFLLALPARLGANLKGFPAGGRAGLAALGFHAALAATLGTLALFWLRLTLLQTLPALGALGLVVNGTGRALAATRAPAAGGRKKAE
;
A
#
# COMPACT_ATOMS: atom_id res chain seq x y z
N MET A 1 -35.68 46.95 -59.30
CA MET A 1 -34.50 46.08 -59.48
C MET A 1 -34.35 45.22 -58.22
N ALA A 2 -35.17 44.17 -58.10
CA ALA A 2 -35.17 43.26 -56.96
C ALA A 2 -34.21 42.11 -57.26
N LEU A 3 -33.03 42.14 -56.65
CA LEU A 3 -32.05 41.06 -56.70
C LEU A 3 -32.61 39.86 -55.92
N LEU A 4 -33.11 38.89 -56.66
CA LEU A 4 -33.55 37.60 -56.17
C LEU A 4 -32.31 36.83 -55.71
N PHE A 5 -31.98 36.88 -54.41
CA PHE A 5 -31.00 35.98 -53.82
C PHE A 5 -31.62 34.58 -53.73
N LEU A 6 -31.41 33.78 -54.77
CA LEU A 6 -31.56 32.33 -54.71
C LEU A 6 -30.60 31.80 -53.64
N HIS A 7 -31.12 31.61 -52.42
CA HIS A 7 -30.41 30.93 -51.35
C HIS A 7 -30.36 29.45 -51.72
N ILE A 8 -29.30 29.04 -52.41
CA ILE A 8 -29.03 27.63 -52.70
C ILE A 8 -28.81 26.97 -51.33
N GLN A 9 -29.83 26.25 -50.86
CA GLN A 9 -29.77 25.43 -49.65
C GLN A 9 -28.80 24.29 -49.93
N SER A 10 -27.53 24.52 -49.59
CA SER A 10 -26.47 23.56 -49.81
C SER A 10 -26.43 22.61 -48.61
N VAL A 11 -26.75 21.34 -48.86
CA VAL A 11 -26.81 20.31 -47.80
C VAL A 11 -25.41 19.75 -47.57
N LEU A 12 -24.96 19.74 -46.31
CA LEU A 12 -23.71 19.12 -45.91
C LEU A 12 -23.84 17.60 -46.00
N SER A 13 -22.93 16.97 -46.71
CA SER A 13 -22.89 15.53 -46.84
C SER A 13 -21.46 15.03 -46.67
N VAL A 14 -21.30 13.77 -46.31
CA VAL A 14 -19.97 13.14 -46.22
C VAL A 14 -19.91 12.06 -47.31
N SER A 15 -18.73 11.91 -47.91
CA SER A 15 -18.41 10.75 -48.74
C SER A 15 -18.32 9.48 -47.87
N ASP A 16 -17.81 8.41 -48.43
CA ASP A 16 -17.51 7.21 -47.64
C ASP A 16 -16.56 7.55 -46.47
N ILE A 17 -16.85 6.96 -45.31
CA ILE A 17 -16.09 7.15 -44.08
C ILE A 17 -15.24 5.91 -43.88
N HIS A 18 -13.92 6.08 -43.90
CA HIS A 18 -12.98 5.00 -43.64
C HIS A 18 -12.58 5.01 -42.17
N LEU A 19 -12.99 3.98 -41.44
CA LEU A 19 -12.56 3.72 -40.07
C LEU A 19 -11.47 2.67 -40.08
N THR A 20 -10.27 3.06 -39.64
CA THR A 20 -9.13 2.16 -39.50
C THR A 20 -8.72 2.09 -38.04
N VAL A 21 -8.56 0.89 -37.51
CA VAL A 21 -7.91 0.63 -36.22
C VAL A 21 -6.44 0.36 -36.51
N GLU A 22 -5.56 1.23 -36.03
CA GLU A 22 -4.11 1.12 -36.18
C GLU A 22 -3.50 0.68 -34.85
N ASP A 23 -2.53 -0.24 -34.86
CA ASP A 23 -1.72 -0.56 -33.67
C ASP A 23 -0.74 0.58 -33.33
N GLY A 24 -0.08 0.52 -32.17
CA GLY A 24 0.91 1.50 -31.71
C GLY A 24 2.10 1.71 -32.66
N GLU A 25 2.31 0.79 -33.60
CA GLU A 25 3.33 0.85 -34.67
C GLU A 25 2.78 1.35 -36.02
N GLY A 26 1.49 1.71 -36.12
CA GLY A 26 0.84 2.22 -37.34
C GLY A 26 0.36 1.13 -38.30
N VAL A 27 0.34 -0.13 -37.87
CA VAL A 27 -0.18 -1.27 -38.65
C VAL A 27 -1.70 -1.28 -38.57
N VAL A 28 -2.38 -1.33 -39.72
CA VAL A 28 -3.85 -1.38 -39.79
C VAL A 28 -4.35 -2.78 -39.43
N LEU A 29 -5.01 -2.89 -38.28
CA LEU A 29 -5.56 -4.14 -37.74
C LEU A 29 -6.99 -4.43 -38.22
N ALA A 30 -7.78 -3.39 -38.46
CA ALA A 30 -9.12 -3.49 -39.04
C ALA A 30 -9.43 -2.24 -39.85
N SER A 31 -10.05 -2.40 -41.03
CA SER A 31 -10.48 -1.28 -41.88
C SER A 31 -11.92 -1.53 -42.31
N HIS A 32 -12.81 -0.60 -41.97
CA HIS A 32 -14.21 -0.64 -42.35
C HIS A 32 -14.57 0.64 -43.09
N THR A 33 -15.22 0.49 -44.24
CA THR A 33 -15.75 1.61 -45.02
C THR A 33 -17.24 1.69 -44.76
N ILE A 34 -17.69 2.79 -44.18
CA ILE A 34 -19.10 3.08 -43.97
C ILE A 34 -19.58 3.92 -45.14
N LEU A 35 -20.56 3.39 -45.87
CA LEU A 35 -21.24 4.12 -46.93
C LEU A 35 -22.14 5.20 -46.34
N ARG A 36 -22.35 6.29 -47.08
CA ARG A 36 -23.15 7.46 -46.67
C ARG A 36 -24.46 7.05 -45.98
N GLY A 37 -24.62 7.41 -44.71
CA GLY A 37 -25.85 7.21 -43.93
C GLY A 37 -26.04 5.80 -43.35
N ALA A 38 -25.10 4.88 -43.57
CA ALA A 38 -25.09 3.59 -42.91
C ALA A 38 -24.47 3.67 -41.51
N THR A 39 -24.88 2.78 -40.62
CA THR A 39 -24.27 2.57 -39.31
C THR A 39 -23.63 1.18 -39.33
N LEU A 40 -22.46 1.03 -38.71
CA LEU A 40 -21.84 -0.28 -38.54
C LEU A 40 -22.73 -1.20 -37.69
N GLU A 41 -23.01 -2.38 -38.22
CA GLU A 41 -23.71 -3.45 -37.50
C GLU A 41 -22.77 -4.15 -36.51
N ASP A 42 -21.50 -4.33 -36.90
CA ASP A 42 -20.47 -4.91 -36.04
C ASP A 42 -19.81 -3.88 -35.14
N ALA A 43 -19.67 -4.22 -33.86
CA ALA A 43 -18.98 -3.38 -32.89
C ALA A 43 -17.46 -3.40 -33.12
N LEU A 44 -16.83 -2.23 -33.22
CA LEU A 44 -15.37 -2.14 -33.29
C LEU A 44 -14.77 -2.30 -31.90
N THR A 45 -13.81 -3.20 -31.74
CA THR A 45 -13.07 -3.36 -30.49
C THR A 45 -11.76 -2.60 -30.56
N LEU A 46 -11.51 -1.74 -29.57
CA LEU A 46 -10.25 -1.01 -29.43
C LEU A 46 -9.47 -1.58 -28.24
N GLU A 47 -8.42 -2.33 -28.54
CA GLU A 47 -7.53 -2.92 -27.55
C GLU A 47 -6.44 -1.94 -27.10
N LYS A 48 -5.69 -2.35 -26.07
CA LYS A 48 -4.63 -1.53 -25.47
C LYS A 48 -3.49 -1.30 -26.47
N GLY A 49 -3.12 -0.04 -26.68
CA GLY A 49 -2.05 0.34 -27.59
C GLY A 49 -2.53 0.72 -29.00
N CYS A 50 -3.79 0.41 -29.32
CA CYS A 50 -4.39 0.75 -30.61
C CYS A 50 -4.94 2.18 -30.63
N SER A 51 -5.00 2.75 -31.84
CA SER A 51 -5.63 4.03 -32.14
C SER A 51 -6.70 3.86 -33.22
N LEU A 52 -7.85 4.49 -33.02
CA LEU A 52 -8.92 4.56 -34.00
C LEU A 52 -8.69 5.80 -34.87
N LYS A 53 -8.67 5.62 -36.18
CA LYS A 53 -8.53 6.69 -37.15
C LYS A 53 -9.73 6.70 -38.08
N ALA A 54 -10.40 7.85 -38.12
CA ALA A 54 -11.51 8.11 -39.02
C ALA A 54 -11.07 9.08 -40.11
N SER A 55 -11.10 8.64 -41.37
CA SER A 55 -10.82 9.46 -42.54
C SER A 55 -12.08 9.65 -43.36
N PHE A 56 -12.43 10.90 -43.66
CA PHE A 56 -13.65 11.22 -44.40
C PHE A 56 -13.47 12.52 -45.22
N LYS A 57 -14.25 12.67 -46.29
CA LYS A 57 -14.26 13.86 -47.13
C LYS A 57 -15.63 14.54 -47.03
N PRO A 58 -15.72 15.73 -46.39
CA PRO A 58 -16.95 16.51 -46.39
C PRO A 58 -17.19 17.11 -47.78
N VAL A 59 -18.43 17.05 -48.23
CA VAL A 59 -18.84 17.47 -49.57
C VAL A 59 -20.13 18.25 -49.48
N LEU A 60 -20.19 19.36 -50.21
CA LEU A 60 -21.37 20.21 -50.27
C LEU A 60 -22.24 19.83 -51.49
N GLY A 61 -23.42 19.27 -51.25
CA GLY A 61 -24.32 18.80 -52.32
C GLY A 61 -23.68 17.74 -53.23
N SER A 62 -23.69 17.97 -54.55
CA SER A 62 -23.14 17.07 -55.57
C SER A 62 -21.76 17.50 -56.09
N GLN A 63 -21.10 18.46 -55.45
CA GLN A 63 -19.76 18.89 -55.86
C GLN A 63 -18.73 17.80 -55.50
N SER A 64 -17.64 17.64 -56.26
CA SER A 64 -16.57 16.68 -55.92
C SER A 64 -15.45 17.30 -55.08
N THR A 65 -15.51 18.61 -54.87
CA THR A 65 -14.53 19.41 -54.13
C THR A 65 -14.76 19.27 -52.62
N MET A 66 -13.66 19.11 -51.90
CA MET A 66 -13.69 18.98 -50.44
C MET A 66 -14.14 20.31 -49.82
N PHE A 67 -15.16 20.25 -48.97
CA PHE A 67 -15.54 21.36 -48.09
C PHE A 67 -14.80 21.23 -46.75
N LEU A 68 -14.23 22.32 -46.25
CA LEU A 68 -13.51 22.33 -44.97
C LEU A 68 -14.40 23.00 -43.90
N PRO A 69 -15.18 22.23 -43.11
CA PRO A 69 -16.01 22.80 -42.06
C PRO A 69 -15.16 23.38 -40.93
N GLN A 70 -15.61 24.48 -40.35
CA GLN A 70 -15.00 25.11 -39.18
C GLN A 70 -14.89 24.17 -37.97
N GLN A 71 -15.88 23.28 -37.80
CA GLN A 71 -15.92 22.30 -36.72
C GLN A 71 -16.08 20.90 -37.28
N ALA A 72 -15.14 20.02 -36.95
CA ALA A 72 -15.23 18.60 -37.26
C ALA A 72 -14.68 17.78 -36.10
N PHE A 73 -15.54 17.00 -35.45
CA PHE A 73 -15.19 16.21 -34.28
C PHE A 73 -15.66 14.77 -34.43
N LEU A 74 -14.80 13.85 -34.03
CA LEU A 74 -15.18 12.47 -33.71
C LEU A 74 -15.56 12.44 -32.23
N ARG A 75 -16.84 12.20 -31.92
CA ARG A 75 -17.36 12.15 -30.56
C ARG A 75 -17.60 10.70 -30.13
N VAL A 76 -17.09 10.35 -28.96
CA VAL A 76 -17.27 9.07 -28.29
C VAL A 76 -18.06 9.30 -27.02
N ASP A 77 -19.28 8.77 -26.97
CA ASP A 77 -20.21 8.96 -25.86
C ASP A 77 -20.33 7.69 -25.01
N SER A 78 -20.31 7.84 -23.69
CA SER A 78 -20.66 6.79 -22.75
C SER A 78 -22.13 6.38 -22.94
N PRO A 79 -22.51 5.09 -22.76
CA PRO A 79 -23.90 4.64 -22.83
C PRO A 79 -24.85 5.41 -21.90
N SER A 80 -24.31 5.88 -20.77
CA SER A 80 -25.07 6.65 -19.77
C SER A 80 -25.18 8.13 -20.08
N GLY A 81 -24.52 8.64 -21.14
CA GLY A 81 -24.48 10.06 -21.49
C GLY A 81 -23.69 10.95 -20.53
N THR A 82 -23.05 10.37 -19.50
CA THR A 82 -22.37 11.11 -18.42
C THR A 82 -20.97 11.58 -18.79
N ALA A 83 -20.34 10.95 -19.79
CA ALA A 83 -19.00 11.27 -20.26
C ALA A 83 -18.95 11.24 -21.78
N THR A 84 -18.40 12.30 -22.36
CA THR A 84 -18.26 12.49 -23.81
C THR A 84 -16.84 12.93 -24.12
N VAL A 85 -16.15 12.25 -25.03
CA VAL A 85 -14.82 12.65 -25.50
C VAL A 85 -14.93 13.04 -26.97
N ALA A 86 -14.50 14.26 -27.30
CA ALA A 86 -14.48 14.76 -28.66
C ALA A 86 -13.03 14.93 -29.15
N VAL A 87 -12.72 14.34 -30.30
CA VAL A 87 -11.41 14.43 -30.96
C VAL A 87 -11.57 15.24 -32.23
N ALA A 88 -10.82 16.34 -32.35
CA ALA A 88 -10.86 17.20 -33.52
C ALA A 88 -10.26 16.51 -34.75
N ALA A 89 -10.96 16.58 -35.88
CA ALA A 89 -10.44 16.16 -37.18
C ALA A 89 -9.49 17.23 -37.75
N ARG A 90 -8.43 16.79 -38.41
CA ARG A 90 -7.43 17.66 -39.04
C ARG A 90 -7.31 17.34 -40.54
N PRO A 91 -7.01 18.32 -41.40
CA PRO A 91 -6.76 18.05 -42.81
C PRO A 91 -5.54 17.15 -42.99
N SER A 92 -5.64 16.21 -43.92
CA SER A 92 -4.55 15.34 -44.35
C SER A 92 -3.43 16.17 -44.98
N LYS A 93 -2.20 15.64 -45.00
CA LYS A 93 -1.05 16.26 -45.68
C LYS A 93 -1.29 16.51 -47.17
N ALA A 94 -2.13 15.69 -47.80
CA ALA A 94 -2.54 15.84 -49.19
C ALA A 94 -3.71 16.84 -49.38
N GLY A 95 -4.34 17.31 -48.30
CA GLY A 95 -5.43 18.27 -48.33
C GLY A 95 -6.78 17.73 -48.82
N ASP A 96 -6.90 16.42 -49.09
CA ASP A 96 -8.09 15.81 -49.73
C ASP A 96 -9.05 15.11 -48.75
N ALA A 97 -8.67 14.96 -47.47
CA ALA A 97 -9.50 14.32 -46.45
C ALA A 97 -9.28 14.93 -45.05
N LEU A 98 -10.29 14.84 -44.19
CA LEU A 98 -10.19 15.11 -42.76
C LEU A 98 -9.93 13.82 -42.00
N ILE A 99 -8.98 13.84 -41.08
CA ILE A 99 -8.55 12.69 -40.29
C ILE A 99 -8.69 13.01 -38.81
N ALA A 100 -9.43 12.18 -38.07
CA ALA A 100 -9.49 12.21 -36.61
C ALA A 100 -8.85 10.94 -36.06
N THR A 101 -7.84 11.06 -35.19
CA THR A 101 -7.15 9.91 -34.57
C THR A 101 -7.37 9.94 -33.07
N ALA A 102 -8.02 8.91 -32.54
CA ALA A 102 -8.31 8.73 -31.13
C ALA A 102 -7.54 7.52 -30.58
N GLY A 103 -6.56 7.76 -29.71
CA GLY A 103 -5.80 6.69 -29.05
C GLY A 103 -6.59 6.04 -27.90
N HIS A 104 -6.45 4.73 -27.72
CA HIS A 104 -7.07 3.98 -26.62
C HIS A 104 -6.78 4.60 -25.25
N SER A 105 -5.53 5.01 -25.00
CA SER A 105 -5.11 5.60 -23.73
C SER A 105 -5.79 6.93 -23.40
N ALA A 106 -6.10 7.74 -24.42
CA ALA A 106 -6.78 9.02 -24.26
C ALA A 106 -8.28 8.84 -24.00
N LEU A 107 -8.90 7.85 -24.67
CA LEU A 107 -10.30 7.49 -24.47
C LEU A 107 -10.51 6.81 -23.11
N ALA A 108 -9.68 5.82 -22.77
CA ALA A 108 -9.79 5.04 -21.52
C ALA A 108 -9.47 5.85 -20.25
N ALA A 109 -8.86 7.03 -20.39
CA ALA A 109 -8.66 7.96 -19.28
C ALA A 109 -9.96 8.68 -18.87
N GLN A 110 -10.89 8.86 -19.81
CA GLN A 110 -12.10 9.69 -19.64
C GLN A 110 -13.40 8.89 -19.77
N LEU A 111 -13.36 7.71 -20.36
CA LEU A 111 -14.50 6.80 -20.55
C LEU A 111 -14.26 5.50 -19.77
N ALA A 112 -15.35 4.97 -19.20
CA ALA A 112 -15.34 3.64 -18.60
C ALA A 112 -15.19 2.55 -19.69
N PRO A 113 -14.55 1.41 -19.39
CA PRO A 113 -14.48 0.29 -20.31
C PRO A 113 -15.89 -0.27 -20.58
N GLY A 114 -16.17 -0.63 -21.83
CA GLY A 114 -17.48 -1.08 -22.27
C GLY A 114 -17.87 -0.58 -23.67
N PRO A 115 -19.09 -0.89 -24.13
CA PRO A 115 -19.60 -0.36 -25.39
C PRO A 115 -19.80 1.15 -25.26
N THR A 116 -19.39 1.91 -26.26
CA THR A 116 -19.52 3.38 -26.34
C THR A 116 -20.05 3.76 -27.71
N ARG A 117 -20.80 4.85 -27.80
CA ARG A 117 -21.41 5.30 -29.07
C ARG A 117 -20.42 6.20 -29.82
N LEU A 118 -20.12 5.84 -31.07
CA LEU A 118 -19.23 6.61 -31.94
C LEU A 118 -20.08 7.46 -32.90
N SER A 119 -19.87 8.77 -32.89
CA SER A 119 -20.56 9.72 -33.77
C SER A 119 -19.59 10.71 -34.41
N LEU A 120 -19.87 11.10 -35.64
CA LEU A 120 -19.19 12.16 -36.36
C LEU A 120 -20.05 13.41 -36.33
N VAL A 121 -19.48 14.52 -35.85
CA VAL A 121 -20.17 15.82 -35.78
C VAL A 121 -19.44 16.83 -36.64
N LEU A 122 -20.13 17.40 -37.62
CA LEU A 122 -19.63 18.45 -38.50
C LEU A 122 -20.52 19.69 -38.38
N GLY A 123 -19.90 20.86 -38.29
CA GLY A 123 -20.59 22.15 -38.19
C GLY A 123 -19.79 23.27 -38.85
N ASP A 124 -20.51 24.19 -39.46
CA ASP A 124 -19.94 25.40 -40.04
C ASP A 124 -20.97 26.53 -39.96
N ALA A 125 -20.52 27.77 -39.68
CA ALA A 125 -21.40 28.93 -39.57
C ALA A 125 -22.05 29.33 -40.91
N SER A 126 -21.45 28.93 -42.04
CA SER A 126 -21.98 29.17 -43.39
C SER A 126 -23.12 28.23 -43.78
N LEU A 127 -23.42 27.22 -42.97
CA LEU A 127 -24.42 26.21 -43.25
C LEU A 127 -25.59 26.29 -42.26
N PRO A 128 -26.84 26.12 -42.72
CA PRO A 128 -28.02 26.24 -41.86
C PRO A 128 -28.20 25.04 -40.93
N LEU A 129 -27.63 23.87 -41.26
CA LEU A 129 -27.76 22.63 -40.48
C LEU A 129 -26.41 21.92 -40.38
N GLY A 130 -26.00 21.59 -39.15
CA GLY A 130 -24.86 20.71 -38.88
C GLY A 130 -25.21 19.24 -39.13
N LEU A 131 -24.19 18.41 -39.35
CA LEU A 131 -24.35 16.98 -39.58
C LEU A 131 -23.87 16.21 -38.35
N GLU A 132 -24.76 15.43 -37.74
CA GLU A 132 -24.40 14.37 -36.79
C GLU A 132 -24.69 13.01 -37.42
N ALA A 133 -23.65 12.20 -37.64
CA ALA A 133 -23.76 10.86 -38.20
C ALA A 133 -23.28 9.83 -37.17
N VAL A 134 -24.15 8.87 -36.82
CA VAL A 134 -23.82 7.77 -35.91
C VAL A 134 -23.08 6.70 -36.71
N LEU A 135 -21.82 6.47 -36.35
CA LEU A 135 -20.95 5.54 -37.07
C LEU A 135 -21.12 4.11 -36.57
N GLY A 136 -21.34 3.92 -35.26
CA GLY A 136 -21.56 2.59 -34.67
C GLY A 136 -21.19 2.52 -33.19
N THR A 137 -20.97 1.29 -32.71
CA THR A 137 -20.56 1.01 -31.33
C THR A 137 -19.08 0.69 -31.27
N LEU A 138 -18.35 1.38 -30.38
CA LEU A 138 -16.94 1.14 -30.08
C LEU A 138 -16.81 0.49 -28.69
N VAL A 139 -16.26 -0.72 -28.62
CA VAL A 139 -15.99 -1.42 -27.37
C VAL A 139 -14.57 -1.07 -26.90
N LEU A 140 -14.48 -0.36 -25.78
CA LEU A 140 -13.20 0.03 -25.18
C LEU A 140 -12.66 -1.11 -24.30
N GLY A 141 -11.47 -1.61 -24.63
CA GLY A 141 -10.72 -2.56 -23.80
C GLY A 141 -10.27 -1.96 -22.46
N GLN A 142 -9.89 -2.82 -21.53
CA GLN A 142 -9.55 -2.43 -20.15
C GLN A 142 -8.33 -1.48 -20.09
N PRO A 143 -8.37 -0.39 -19.29
CA PRO A 143 -7.24 0.53 -19.18
C PRO A 143 -6.01 -0.12 -18.53
N ALA A 144 -4.82 0.42 -18.83
CA ALA A 144 -3.58 0.06 -18.14
C ALA A 144 -3.69 0.32 -16.61
N PRO A 145 -3.04 -0.50 -15.77
CA PRO A 145 -3.10 -0.32 -14.32
C PRO A 145 -2.56 1.06 -13.93
N GLY A 146 -3.39 1.89 -13.30
CA GLY A 146 -3.01 3.18 -12.70
C GLY A 146 -3.72 4.43 -13.23
N ARG A 147 -4.37 4.38 -14.40
CA ARG A 147 -5.16 5.51 -14.95
C ARG A 147 -6.50 5.02 -15.51
N GLY A 148 -7.37 4.53 -14.63
CA GLY A 148 -8.77 4.26 -14.97
C GLY A 148 -9.65 5.49 -14.76
N TYR A 149 -10.73 5.59 -15.53
CA TYR A 149 -11.83 6.53 -15.29
C TYR A 149 -12.25 6.51 -13.81
N LYS A 150 -12.09 7.63 -13.12
CA LYS A 150 -12.62 7.83 -11.77
C LYS A 150 -13.95 8.56 -11.91
N ALA A 151 -15.06 7.83 -11.79
CA ALA A 151 -16.36 8.46 -11.66
C ALA A 151 -16.29 9.50 -10.52
N PRO A 152 -16.89 10.70 -10.65
CA PRO A 152 -16.97 11.65 -9.55
C PRO A 152 -17.73 11.00 -8.39
N VAL A 153 -16.99 10.56 -7.36
CA VAL A 153 -17.55 9.85 -6.21
C VAL A 153 -18.21 10.87 -5.27
N LEU A 154 -19.50 11.11 -5.48
CA LEU A 154 -20.38 11.71 -4.48
C LEU A 154 -21.00 10.58 -3.64
N GLY A 155 -20.17 9.86 -2.89
CA GLY A 155 -20.59 8.72 -2.07
C GLY A 155 -19.63 8.44 -0.92
N PRO A 156 -20.07 7.68 0.09
CA PRO A 156 -19.22 7.33 1.23
C PRO A 156 -17.99 6.54 0.76
N LEU A 157 -16.82 6.87 1.32
CA LEU A 157 -15.58 6.14 1.06
C LEU A 157 -15.70 4.72 1.65
N PRO A 158 -15.01 3.73 1.04
CA PRO A 158 -14.95 2.39 1.61
C PRO A 158 -14.33 2.41 3.01
N GLU A 159 -14.85 1.58 3.91
CA GLU A 159 -14.36 1.44 5.27
C GLU A 159 -12.91 0.90 5.30
N ILE A 160 -12.04 1.58 6.06
CA ILE A 160 -10.65 1.15 6.24
C ILE A 160 -10.58 0.20 7.43
N GLN A 161 -10.36 -1.08 7.16
CA GLN A 161 -10.13 -2.08 8.21
C GLN A 161 -8.63 -2.22 8.51
N HIS A 162 -8.20 -1.81 9.70
CA HIS A 162 -6.82 -2.00 10.14
C HIS A 162 -6.55 -3.48 10.44
N ARG A 163 -5.72 -4.13 9.63
CA ARG A 163 -5.29 -5.52 9.89
C ARG A 163 -4.14 -5.54 10.89
N HIS A 164 -4.46 -5.96 12.11
CA HIS A 164 -3.45 -6.22 13.13
C HIS A 164 -2.57 -7.42 12.75
N ARG A 165 -1.32 -7.39 13.19
CA ARG A 165 -0.42 -8.54 13.08
C ARG A 165 -1.00 -9.70 13.89
N GLN A 166 -0.97 -10.90 13.31
CA GLN A 166 -1.33 -12.10 14.06
C GLN A 166 -0.29 -12.34 15.16
N PRO A 167 -0.73 -12.73 16.37
CA PRO A 167 0.19 -13.07 17.44
C PRO A 167 1.01 -14.30 17.06
N GLU A 168 2.28 -14.31 17.46
CA GLU A 168 3.16 -15.46 17.25
C GLU A 168 2.64 -16.69 17.99
N ARG A 169 2.75 -17.87 17.35
CA ARG A 169 2.33 -19.13 17.94
C ARG A 169 3.24 -19.49 19.11
N ARG A 170 2.67 -19.63 20.31
CA ARG A 170 3.38 -20.14 21.48
C ARG A 170 3.58 -21.65 21.37
N ALA A 171 4.73 -22.14 21.83
CA ALA A 171 5.05 -23.57 21.89
C ALA A 171 4.16 -24.30 22.91
N ASN A 172 4.06 -25.63 22.78
CA ASN A 172 3.39 -26.49 23.77
C ASN A 172 4.07 -26.34 25.14
N PRO A 173 3.33 -26.03 26.23
CA PRO A 173 3.92 -25.78 27.55
C PRO A 173 4.61 -27.00 28.17
N LEU A 174 4.32 -28.23 27.71
CA LEU A 174 4.85 -29.44 28.33
C LEU A 174 6.39 -29.52 28.23
N ALA A 175 6.95 -29.23 27.05
CA ALA A 175 8.40 -29.30 26.80
C ALA A 175 9.24 -28.31 27.65
N PRO A 176 8.91 -27.01 27.74
CA PRO A 176 9.66 -26.10 28.59
C PRO A 176 9.47 -26.41 30.08
N LEU A 177 8.30 -26.90 30.51
CA LEU A 177 8.05 -27.26 31.90
C LEU A 177 8.85 -28.50 32.33
N THR A 178 8.95 -29.53 31.49
CA THR A 178 9.77 -30.71 31.80
C THR A 178 11.26 -30.38 31.84
N ALA A 179 11.74 -29.54 30.91
CA ALA A 179 13.11 -29.06 30.92
C ALA A 179 13.43 -28.26 32.19
N LEU A 180 12.55 -27.31 32.57
CA LEU A 180 12.72 -26.53 33.79
C LEU A 180 12.70 -27.42 35.05
N GLY A 181 11.75 -28.33 35.14
CA GLY A 181 11.66 -29.30 36.25
C GLY A 181 12.92 -30.16 36.37
N GLY A 182 13.46 -30.63 35.25
CA GLY A 182 14.70 -31.39 35.21
C GLY A 182 15.91 -30.59 35.70
N VAL A 183 16.08 -29.35 35.24
CA VAL A 183 17.18 -28.46 35.68
C VAL A 183 17.09 -28.17 37.17
N LEU A 184 15.89 -27.86 37.68
CA LEU A 184 15.68 -27.58 39.10
C LEU A 184 15.94 -28.82 39.97
N ALA A 185 15.45 -29.99 39.54
CA ALA A 185 15.66 -31.24 40.27
C ALA A 185 17.15 -31.63 40.32
N LEU A 186 17.86 -31.53 39.19
CA LEU A 186 19.30 -31.80 39.12
C LEU A 186 20.11 -30.80 39.95
N GLY A 187 19.77 -29.51 39.86
CA GLY A 187 20.40 -28.46 40.66
C GLY A 187 20.20 -28.66 42.17
N ALA A 188 18.98 -29.00 42.59
CA ALA A 188 18.68 -29.30 43.99
C ALA A 188 19.42 -30.56 44.47
N ALA A 189 19.43 -31.62 43.67
CA ALA A 189 20.17 -32.84 43.97
C ALA A 189 21.68 -32.54 44.12
N PHE A 190 22.25 -31.72 43.24
CA PHE A 190 23.66 -31.31 43.34
C PHE A 190 23.94 -30.51 44.62
N LEU A 191 23.10 -29.50 44.93
CA LEU A 191 23.26 -28.64 46.11
C LEU A 191 23.08 -29.40 47.43
N LEU A 192 22.32 -30.50 47.46
CA LEU A 192 22.11 -31.29 48.68
C LEU A 192 23.08 -32.48 48.79
N ALA A 193 23.29 -33.22 47.70
CA ALA A 193 24.09 -34.44 47.72
C ALA A 193 25.60 -34.17 47.79
N LEU A 194 26.09 -33.11 47.12
CA LEU A 194 27.53 -32.83 47.08
C LEU A 194 28.07 -32.40 48.46
N PRO A 195 27.43 -31.46 49.20
CA PRO A 195 27.89 -31.10 50.54
C PRO A 195 27.79 -32.27 51.54
N ALA A 196 26.76 -33.11 51.40
CA ALA A 196 26.60 -34.31 52.23
C ALA A 196 27.73 -35.33 52.00
N ARG A 197 28.17 -35.54 50.75
CA ARG A 197 29.31 -36.42 50.44
C ARG A 197 30.66 -35.84 50.83
N LEU A 198 30.82 -34.52 50.77
CA LEU A 198 32.06 -33.82 51.15
C LEU A 198 32.18 -33.56 52.65
N GLY A 199 31.18 -33.93 53.46
CA GLY A 199 31.19 -33.72 54.91
C GLY A 199 31.10 -32.25 55.33
N ALA A 200 30.57 -31.38 54.45
CA ALA A 200 30.36 -29.98 54.75
C ALA A 200 29.40 -29.84 55.94
N ASN A 201 29.79 -29.05 56.93
CA ASN A 201 29.03 -28.88 58.17
C ASN A 201 28.95 -27.41 58.59
N LEU A 202 28.03 -27.11 59.50
CA LEU A 202 27.82 -25.76 60.04
C LEU A 202 28.52 -25.55 61.40
N LYS A 203 29.47 -26.41 61.79
CA LYS A 203 30.09 -26.38 63.13
C LYS A 203 30.89 -25.09 63.40
N GLY A 204 31.30 -24.38 62.34
CA GLY A 204 32.02 -23.10 62.43
C GLY A 204 31.12 -21.87 62.59
N PHE A 205 29.79 -22.00 62.70
CA PHE A 205 28.89 -20.86 62.83
C PHE A 205 29.05 -20.17 64.19
N PRO A 206 29.23 -18.83 64.26
CA PRO A 206 29.44 -18.15 65.53
C PRO A 206 28.07 -17.98 66.17
N ALA A 207 27.68 -18.86 67.08
CA ALA A 207 26.33 -18.86 67.66
C ALA A 207 26.17 -17.98 68.91
N GLY A 208 27.26 -17.36 69.41
CA GLY A 208 27.27 -16.64 70.68
C GLY A 208 27.72 -15.18 70.59
N GLY A 209 27.20 -14.35 71.50
CA GLY A 209 27.63 -12.97 71.73
C GLY A 209 27.52 -12.04 70.51
N ARG A 210 28.44 -11.06 70.42
CA ARG A 210 28.45 -10.06 69.34
C ARG A 210 28.71 -10.67 67.95
N ALA A 211 29.47 -11.76 67.89
CA ALA A 211 29.77 -12.46 66.64
C ALA A 211 28.52 -13.17 66.06
N GLY A 212 27.68 -13.75 66.91
CA GLY A 212 26.43 -14.36 66.47
C GLY A 212 25.38 -13.36 66.01
N LEU A 213 25.28 -12.21 66.67
CA LEU A 213 24.42 -11.12 66.21
C LEU A 213 24.88 -10.57 64.85
N ALA A 214 26.19 -10.42 64.65
CA ALA A 214 26.75 -10.01 63.35
C ALA A 214 26.50 -11.06 62.25
N ALA A 215 26.64 -12.36 62.56
CA ALA A 215 26.35 -13.44 61.62
C ALA A 215 24.88 -13.50 61.22
N LEU A 216 23.97 -13.45 62.19
CA LEU A 216 22.53 -13.45 61.92
C LEU A 216 22.12 -12.21 61.12
N GLY A 217 22.61 -11.03 61.51
CA GLY A 217 22.35 -9.78 60.79
C GLY A 217 22.83 -9.83 59.34
N PHE A 218 24.03 -10.37 59.09
CA PHE A 218 24.58 -10.51 57.75
C PHE A 218 23.76 -11.46 56.86
N HIS A 219 23.43 -12.65 57.35
CA HIS A 219 22.67 -13.63 56.57
C HIS A 219 21.20 -13.21 56.39
N ALA A 220 20.58 -12.58 57.40
CA ALA A 220 19.23 -12.04 57.29
C ALA A 220 19.17 -10.88 56.28
N ALA A 221 20.14 -9.96 56.30
CA ALA A 221 20.20 -8.86 55.34
C ALA A 221 20.50 -9.35 53.91
N LEU A 222 21.34 -10.39 53.77
CA LEU A 222 21.57 -11.04 52.48
C LEU A 222 20.30 -11.74 51.96
N ALA A 223 19.59 -12.47 52.81
CA ALA A 223 18.31 -13.10 52.46
C ALA A 223 17.24 -12.05 52.07
N ALA A 224 17.16 -10.94 52.82
CA ALA A 224 16.29 -9.82 52.50
C ALA A 224 16.66 -9.14 51.17
N THR A 225 17.96 -9.07 50.85
CA THR A 225 18.44 -8.54 49.56
C THR A 225 17.98 -9.42 48.40
N LEU A 226 18.17 -10.74 48.49
CA LEU A 226 17.68 -11.70 47.49
C LEU A 226 16.15 -11.70 47.39
N GLY A 227 15.45 -11.61 48.52
CA GLY A 227 14.00 -11.48 48.58
C GLY A 227 13.50 -10.19 47.92
N THR A 228 14.20 -9.07 48.12
CA THR A 228 13.89 -7.79 47.47
C THR A 228 14.07 -7.88 45.96
N LEU A 229 15.11 -8.56 45.48
CA LEU A 229 15.31 -8.83 44.05
C LEU A 229 14.20 -9.74 43.47
N ALA A 230 13.77 -10.76 44.21
CA ALA A 230 12.63 -11.58 43.82
C ALA A 230 11.32 -10.78 43.77
N LEU A 231 11.09 -9.89 44.74
CA LEU A 231 9.93 -9.01 44.76
C LEU A 231 9.98 -7.96 43.64
N PHE A 232 11.17 -7.49 43.25
CA PHE A 232 11.37 -6.65 42.08
C PHE A 232 10.99 -7.37 40.79
N TRP A 233 11.37 -8.63 40.64
CA TRP A 233 10.95 -9.44 39.50
C TRP A 233 9.42 -9.61 39.45
N LEU A 234 8.79 -9.77 40.60
CA LEU A 234 7.35 -10.03 40.68
C LEU A 234 6.50 -8.76 40.56
N ARG A 235 6.76 -7.74 41.39
CA ARG A 235 5.84 -6.61 41.59
C ARG A 235 6.46 -5.23 41.89
N LEU A 236 7.68 -5.12 42.45
CA LEU A 236 8.23 -3.81 42.82
C LEU A 236 8.72 -3.03 41.60
N THR A 237 8.60 -1.70 41.67
CA THR A 237 9.21 -0.82 40.66
C THR A 237 10.68 -0.57 40.97
N LEU A 238 11.43 -0.11 39.97
CA LEU A 238 12.85 0.22 40.15
C LEU A 238 13.06 1.30 41.24
N LEU A 239 12.20 2.31 41.29
CA LEU A 239 12.23 3.39 42.27
C LEU A 239 11.94 2.93 43.71
N GLN A 240 11.20 1.85 43.90
CA GLN A 240 10.98 1.23 45.21
C GLN A 240 12.15 0.32 45.60
N THR A 241 12.71 -0.37 44.61
CA THR A 241 13.74 -1.40 44.82
C THR A 241 15.10 -0.77 45.13
N LEU A 242 15.49 0.30 44.43
CA LEU A 242 16.76 0.99 44.62
C LEU A 242 16.99 1.49 46.06
N PRO A 243 16.09 2.25 46.70
CA PRO A 243 16.29 2.70 48.08
C PRO A 243 16.29 1.54 49.08
N ALA A 244 15.45 0.51 48.86
CA ALA A 244 15.42 -0.69 49.70
C ALA A 244 16.76 -1.45 49.62
N LEU A 245 17.29 -1.68 48.41
CA LEU A 245 18.61 -2.29 48.20
C LEU A 245 19.74 -1.41 48.73
N GLY A 246 19.64 -0.09 48.60
CA GLY A 246 20.62 0.85 49.17
C GLY A 246 20.71 0.74 50.69
N ALA A 247 19.56 0.75 51.37
CA ALA A 247 19.49 0.58 52.82
C ALA A 247 19.98 -0.81 53.27
N LEU A 248 19.51 -1.88 52.61
CA LEU A 248 19.97 -3.24 52.88
C LEU A 248 21.47 -3.40 52.62
N GLY A 249 22.01 -2.77 51.59
CA GLY A 249 23.43 -2.80 51.26
C GLY A 249 24.31 -2.20 52.36
N LEU A 250 23.86 -1.12 53.00
CA LEU A 250 24.55 -0.56 54.17
C LEU A 250 24.55 -1.56 55.35
N VAL A 251 23.43 -2.25 55.60
CA VAL A 251 23.31 -3.26 56.65
C VAL A 251 24.19 -4.48 56.36
N VAL A 252 24.17 -5.00 55.13
CA VAL A 252 25.02 -6.11 54.68
C VAL A 252 26.50 -5.75 54.83
N ASN A 253 26.91 -4.56 54.40
CA ASN A 253 28.29 -4.10 54.52
C ASN A 253 28.73 -3.98 55.99
N GLY A 254 27.91 -3.35 56.84
CA GLY A 254 28.22 -3.16 58.26
C GLY A 254 28.32 -4.48 59.03
N THR A 255 27.30 -5.34 58.91
CA THR A 255 27.27 -6.65 59.59
C THR A 255 28.29 -7.62 59.02
N GLY A 256 28.55 -7.58 57.71
CA GLY A 256 29.57 -8.39 57.04
C GLY A 256 30.98 -8.04 57.50
N ARG A 257 31.30 -6.74 57.61
CA ARG A 257 32.59 -6.29 58.14
C ARG A 257 32.77 -6.68 59.61
N ALA A 258 31.73 -6.54 60.43
CA ALA A 258 31.76 -6.97 61.83
C ALA A 258 31.97 -8.49 61.97
N LEU A 259 31.29 -9.30 61.15
CA LEU A 259 31.46 -10.74 61.11
C LEU A 259 32.87 -11.14 60.65
N ALA A 260 33.38 -10.51 59.59
CA ALA A 260 34.73 -10.76 59.09
C ALA A 260 35.80 -10.40 60.13
N ALA A 261 35.64 -9.29 60.87
CA ALA A 261 36.55 -8.89 61.93
C ALA A 261 36.65 -9.91 63.07
N THR A 262 35.57 -10.67 63.35
CA THR A 262 35.59 -11.74 64.36
C THR A 262 36.32 -13.01 63.92
N ARG A 263 36.59 -13.16 62.61
CA ARG A 263 37.22 -14.34 62.01
C ARG A 263 38.55 -14.05 61.32
N ALA A 264 38.93 -12.79 61.18
CA ALA A 264 40.23 -12.40 60.67
C ALA A 264 41.31 -12.88 61.65
N PRO A 265 42.38 -13.57 61.19
CA PRO A 265 43.52 -13.84 62.05
C PRO A 265 44.06 -12.48 62.53
N ALA A 266 44.30 -12.34 63.82
CA ALA A 266 44.95 -11.14 64.36
C ALA A 266 46.22 -10.90 63.54
N ALA A 267 46.29 -9.78 62.83
CA ALA A 267 47.48 -9.39 62.08
C ALA A 267 48.59 -9.11 63.11
N GLY A 268 49.29 -10.17 63.50
CA GLY A 268 50.38 -10.14 64.46
C GLY A 268 51.48 -9.23 63.91
N GLY A 269 51.83 -8.22 64.72
CA GLY A 269 52.86 -7.26 64.39
C GLY A 269 54.16 -7.97 64.00
N ARG A 270 54.68 -7.61 62.83
CA ARG A 270 56.10 -7.82 62.49
C ARG A 270 56.93 -7.08 63.54
N LYS A 271 57.46 -7.80 64.54
CA LYS A 271 58.60 -7.30 65.30
C LYS A 271 59.74 -7.13 64.30
N LYS A 272 60.22 -5.90 64.13
CA LYS A 272 61.50 -5.64 63.48
C LYS A 272 62.56 -6.32 64.35
N ALA A 273 63.25 -7.30 63.78
CA ALA A 273 64.50 -7.78 64.33
C ALA A 273 65.57 -6.75 63.95
N GLU A 274 66.20 -6.19 64.97
CA GLU A 274 67.52 -5.56 64.91
C GLU A 274 68.47 -6.47 65.68
#